data_AF-A0A345CYP5-F1
#
_entry.id   AF-A0A345CYP5-F1
#
_cell.length_a   1.000
_cell.length_b   1.000
_cell.length_c   1.000
_cell.angle_alpha   90.00
_cell.angle_beta   90.00
_cell.angle_gamma   90.00
#
_symmetry.space_group_name_H-M   'P 1'
#
loop_
_entity.id
_entity.type
_entity.pdbx_description
1 polymer ?
#
loop_
_entity_poly.entity_id
_entity_poly.type
_entity_poly.pdbx_seq_one_letter_code
_entity_poly.pdbx_strand_id
1 'polypeptide(L)'
;MANNKSNDSVATNQVDAIRLPLIKAQCEAINSPCIGEWYIEINSGMNAIVKECNGNTVVFSYEQYPQARHSFPLNSFVNIFKRRDIPQQQLQNIDRKKTYCRELFRVALRYSGATELDILIKSIEELIACSLADKYSPGLNAASYEVYNKFAISRRVAK
;
A
#
# COMPACT_ATOMS: atom_id res chain seq x y z
N MET A 1 75.01 -19.12 34.46
CA MET A 1 74.24 -20.34 34.81
C MET A 1 72.79 -20.06 34.45
N ALA A 2 72.27 -20.56 33.32
CA ALA A 2 71.70 -21.91 33.12
C ALA A 2 70.60 -22.20 34.16
N ASN A 3 69.37 -22.63 33.86
CA ASN A 3 68.75 -23.21 32.67
C ASN A 3 67.24 -23.39 32.97
N ASN A 4 66.36 -23.30 31.93
CA ASN A 4 65.22 -24.20 31.61
C ASN A 4 64.06 -24.39 32.65
N LYS A 5 62.79 -24.68 32.34
CA LYS A 5 62.09 -25.21 31.15
C LYS A 5 60.56 -25.25 31.42
N SER A 6 59.76 -25.22 30.34
CA SER A 6 58.48 -25.97 30.12
C SER A 6 57.26 -25.71 31.01
N ASN A 7 56.02 -25.96 30.60
CA ASN A 7 55.26 -26.06 29.33
C ASN A 7 53.83 -26.44 29.77
N ASP A 8 52.83 -26.15 28.92
CA ASP A 8 51.55 -26.86 28.75
C ASP A 8 50.57 -26.94 29.94
N SER A 9 49.45 -26.21 29.92
CA SER A 9 48.17 -26.49 29.24
C SER A 9 47.19 -27.36 30.05
N VAL A 10 45.89 -27.13 29.79
CA VAL A 10 44.69 -27.92 30.13
C VAL A 10 43.79 -27.36 31.24
N ALA A 11 42.69 -26.75 30.75
CA ALA A 11 41.28 -26.84 31.20
C ALA A 11 40.92 -26.39 32.64
N THR A 12 39.77 -25.82 32.95
CA THR A 12 38.42 -26.01 32.39
C THR A 12 37.55 -24.81 32.82
N ASN A 13 36.58 -24.50 31.96
CA ASN A 13 35.50 -23.55 32.16
C ASN A 13 34.61 -23.87 33.38
N GLN A 14 33.76 -22.88 33.69
CA GLN A 14 32.61 -22.86 34.63
C GLN A 14 33.04 -22.42 36.04
N VAL A 15 32.52 -21.33 36.60
CA VAL A 15 31.11 -21.16 36.97
C VAL A 15 30.63 -19.70 36.88
N ASP A 16 29.40 -19.59 36.40
CA ASP A 16 28.43 -18.50 36.41
C ASP A 16 28.51 -17.41 37.48
N ALA A 17 28.29 -16.17 37.00
CA ALA A 17 27.49 -15.08 37.57
C ALA A 17 28.15 -13.78 37.07
N ILE A 18 27.61 -13.02 36.12
CA ILE A 18 26.34 -12.32 36.17
C ILE A 18 25.96 -12.06 34.70
N ARG A 19 24.99 -12.79 34.18
CA ARG A 19 24.32 -12.48 32.90
C ARG A 19 22.91 -12.01 33.22
N LEU A 20 22.82 -10.86 33.88
CA LEU A 20 21.58 -10.08 33.86
C LEU A 20 21.37 -9.59 32.42
N PRO A 21 20.15 -9.71 31.86
CA PRO A 21 19.92 -9.44 30.46
C PRO A 21 20.22 -7.99 30.19
N LEU A 22 21.08 -7.78 29.20
CA LEU A 22 21.28 -6.53 28.49
C LEU A 22 19.90 -6.07 27.99
N ILE A 23 19.14 -5.37 28.83
CA ILE A 23 18.02 -4.55 28.41
C ILE A 23 18.66 -3.49 27.54
N LYS A 24 18.60 -3.77 26.25
CA LYS A 24 19.03 -2.93 25.17
C LYS A 24 18.29 -1.61 25.31
N ALA A 25 18.90 -0.66 26.01
CA ALA A 25 18.59 0.75 25.91
C ALA A 25 19.00 1.19 24.50
N GLN A 26 18.23 0.76 23.51
CA GLN A 26 18.19 1.39 22.21
C GLN A 26 17.10 2.45 22.32
N CYS A 27 17.51 3.68 22.65
CA CYS A 27 16.75 4.86 22.27
C CYS A 27 16.79 4.95 20.75
N GLU A 28 16.02 4.10 20.07
CA GLU A 28 15.57 4.41 18.72
C GLU A 28 14.69 5.65 18.87
N ALA A 29 15.02 6.73 18.13
CA ALA A 29 14.15 7.88 18.05
C ALA A 29 12.76 7.37 17.67
N ILE A 30 11.78 7.46 18.59
CA ILE A 30 10.41 7.07 18.30
C ILE A 30 9.96 8.01 17.18
N ASN A 31 9.93 7.50 15.95
CA ASN A 31 9.43 8.26 14.82
C ASN A 31 7.95 8.52 15.11
N SER A 32 7.63 9.77 15.43
CA SER A 32 6.28 10.17 15.76
C SER A 32 5.38 9.93 14.54
N PRO A 33 4.21 9.30 14.69
CA PRO A 33 3.28 9.08 13.60
C PRO A 33 2.91 10.38 12.89
N CYS A 34 2.92 10.37 11.57
CA CYS A 34 2.51 11.49 10.75
C CYS A 34 1.00 11.48 10.52
N ILE A 35 0.42 12.67 10.36
CA ILE A 35 -1.00 12.83 10.01
C ILE A 35 -1.27 12.11 8.68
N GLY A 36 -2.35 11.32 8.63
CA GLY A 36 -2.76 10.55 7.46
C GLY A 36 -2.07 9.19 7.32
N GLU A 37 -1.11 8.85 8.20
CA GLU A 37 -0.55 7.51 8.23
C GLU A 37 -1.55 6.48 8.76
N TRP A 38 -1.45 5.28 8.21
CA TRP A 38 -2.31 4.17 8.57
C TRP A 38 -1.58 3.20 9.49
N TYR A 39 -2.34 2.66 10.43
CA TYR A 39 -1.88 1.74 11.44
C TYR A 39 -2.86 0.60 11.59
N ILE A 40 -2.36 -0.55 12.04
CA ILE A 40 -3.17 -1.69 12.42
C ILE A 40 -2.98 -1.94 13.91
N GLU A 41 -4.07 -1.98 14.65
CA GLU A 41 -4.03 -2.37 16.06
C GLU A 41 -3.73 -3.87 16.16
N ILE A 42 -2.68 -4.23 16.91
CA ILE A 42 -2.13 -5.60 16.93
C ILE A 42 -3.16 -6.61 17.46
N ASN A 43 -3.92 -6.23 18.50
CA ASN A 43 -4.83 -7.16 19.19
C ASN A 43 -6.15 -7.36 18.44
N SER A 44 -6.67 -6.30 17.80
CA SER A 44 -7.98 -6.32 17.16
C SER A 44 -7.91 -6.47 15.64
N GLY A 45 -6.74 -6.21 15.03
CA GLY A 45 -6.57 -6.14 13.58
C GLY A 45 -7.22 -4.91 12.94
N MET A 46 -7.66 -3.93 13.74
CA MET A 46 -8.46 -2.81 13.24
C MET A 46 -7.64 -1.69 12.58
N ASN A 47 -8.26 -1.15 11.54
CA ASN A 47 -7.93 0.02 10.70
C ASN A 47 -7.78 1.32 11.45
N ALA A 48 -6.60 1.84 11.78
CA ALA A 48 -6.48 3.18 12.37
C ALA A 48 -5.82 4.17 11.40
N ILE A 49 -6.34 5.41 11.37
CA ILE A 49 -5.77 6.54 10.62
C ILE A 49 -5.41 7.65 11.59
N VAL A 50 -4.16 8.10 11.59
CA VAL A 50 -3.72 9.22 12.42
C VAL A 50 -4.34 10.52 11.90
N LYS A 51 -5.01 11.25 12.78
CA LYS A 51 -5.63 12.54 12.50
C LYS A 51 -4.75 13.69 12.94
N GLU A 52 -4.15 13.58 14.12
CA GLU A 52 -3.30 14.61 14.73
C GLU A 52 -2.21 13.97 15.58
N CYS A 53 -1.05 14.61 15.67
CA CYS A 53 0.01 14.22 16.58
C CYS A 53 0.51 15.45 17.34
N ASN A 54 0.15 15.54 18.62
CA ASN A 54 0.42 16.68 19.48
C ASN A 54 1.48 16.29 20.51
N GLY A 55 2.76 16.36 20.13
CA GLY A 55 3.90 16.01 20.99
C GLY A 55 3.84 14.57 21.49
N ASN A 56 3.30 14.36 22.69
CA ASN A 56 3.21 13.04 23.34
C ASN A 56 1.85 12.34 23.17
N THR A 57 0.97 12.84 22.31
CA THR A 57 -0.37 12.28 22.11
C THR A 57 -0.67 12.12 20.63
N VAL A 58 -1.18 10.95 20.28
CA VAL A 58 -1.63 10.60 18.92
C VAL A 58 -3.16 10.51 18.95
N VAL A 59 -3.81 11.30 18.09
CA VAL A 59 -5.25 11.22 17.86
C VAL A 59 -5.49 10.47 16.56
N PHE A 60 -6.34 9.46 16.58
CA PHE A 60 -6.67 8.64 15.42
C PHE A 60 -8.16 8.30 15.37
N SER A 61 -8.62 7.83 14.22
CA SER A 61 -9.96 7.25 14.03
C SER A 61 -9.83 5.85 13.47
N TYR A 62 -10.76 4.96 13.80
CA TYR A 62 -10.85 3.71 13.06
C TYR A 62 -11.47 3.91 11.67
N GLU A 63 -11.05 3.14 10.68
CA GLU A 63 -11.54 3.19 9.30
C GLU A 63 -13.08 3.03 9.22
N GLN A 64 -13.62 2.13 10.05
CA GLN A 64 -15.06 1.86 10.14
C GLN A 64 -15.84 3.01 10.82
N TYR A 65 -15.14 3.86 11.59
CA TYR A 65 -15.73 4.94 12.37
C TYR A 65 -14.94 6.24 12.16
N PRO A 66 -14.97 6.83 10.95
CA PRO A 66 -14.10 7.95 10.57
C PRO A 66 -14.37 9.24 11.34
N GLN A 67 -15.55 9.36 11.96
CA GLN A 67 -15.96 10.49 12.79
C GLN A 67 -15.56 10.32 14.26
N ALA A 68 -15.22 9.10 14.69
CA ALA A 68 -14.76 8.85 16.05
C ALA A 68 -13.33 9.34 16.24
N ARG A 69 -13.02 9.88 17.41
CA ARG A 69 -11.69 10.37 17.76
C ARG A 69 -11.21 9.64 19.01
N HIS A 70 -10.13 8.89 18.86
CA HIS A 70 -9.44 8.19 19.92
C HIS A 70 -8.11 8.88 20.17
N SER A 71 -7.72 9.03 21.44
CA SER A 71 -6.52 9.74 21.84
C SER A 71 -5.66 8.85 22.73
N PHE A 72 -4.43 8.59 22.31
CA PHE A 72 -3.51 7.68 23.00
C PHE A 72 -2.18 8.38 23.28
N PRO A 73 -1.51 8.07 24.40
CA PRO A 73 -0.11 8.44 24.59
C PRO A 73 0.74 7.86 23.45
N LEU A 74 1.68 8.64 22.92
CA LEU A 74 2.55 8.23 21.81
C LEU A 74 3.23 6.89 22.09
N ASN A 75 3.78 6.73 23.30
CA ASN A 75 4.45 5.50 23.71
C ASN A 75 3.50 4.29 23.74
N SER A 76 2.26 4.46 24.16
CA SER A 76 1.27 3.39 24.13
C SER A 76 0.89 3.04 22.68
N PHE A 77 0.72 4.06 21.83
CA PHE A 77 0.34 3.90 20.44
C PHE A 77 1.37 3.05 19.66
N VAL A 78 2.66 3.40 19.74
CA VAL A 78 3.71 2.68 18.99
C VAL A 78 3.91 1.22 19.42
N ASN A 79 3.46 0.86 20.63
CA ASN A 79 3.57 -0.50 21.16
C ASN A 79 2.39 -1.40 20.76
N ILE A 80 1.20 -0.83 20.57
CA ILE A 80 -0.03 -1.60 20.29
C ILE A 80 -0.51 -1.44 18.85
N PHE A 81 0.01 -0.47 18.12
CA PHE A 81 -0.25 -0.25 16.70
C PHE A 81 1.02 -0.50 15.90
N LYS A 82 0.92 -1.33 14.87
CA LYS A 82 1.96 -1.43 13.85
C LYS A 82 1.62 -0.49 12.72
N ARG A 83 2.62 0.25 12.21
CA ARG A 83 2.41 1.04 11.01
C ARG A 83 1.96 0.09 9.92
N ARG A 84 0.76 0.33 9.42
CA ARG A 84 0.26 -0.39 8.29
C ARG A 84 0.78 0.39 7.11
N ASP A 85 1.76 -0.18 6.42
CA ASP A 85 2.09 0.26 5.07
C ASP A 85 0.88 -0.11 4.19
N ILE A 86 -0.26 0.58 4.33
CA ILE A 86 -1.28 0.55 3.29
C ILE A 86 -0.56 1.11 2.09
N PRO A 87 -0.44 0.33 1.00
CA PRO A 87 0.44 0.72 -0.06
C PRO A 87 -0.22 1.87 -0.80
N GLN A 88 0.03 3.10 -0.36
CA GLN A 88 -0.02 4.28 -1.21
C GLN A 88 0.71 3.97 -2.52
N GLN A 89 1.77 3.14 -2.47
CA GLN A 89 2.38 2.50 -3.63
C GLN A 89 1.42 1.71 -4.53
N GLN A 90 0.46 0.91 -4.04
CA GLN A 90 -0.47 0.17 -4.91
C GLN A 90 -1.51 1.08 -5.54
N LEU A 91 -2.06 2.05 -4.80
CA LEU A 91 -2.98 3.03 -5.38
C LEU A 91 -2.26 3.92 -6.41
N GLN A 92 -1.04 4.40 -6.07
CA GLN A 92 -0.14 5.07 -7.00
C GLN A 92 0.26 4.17 -8.18
N ASN A 93 0.41 2.86 -7.99
CA ASN A 93 0.72 1.91 -9.06
C ASN A 93 -0.47 1.76 -10.01
N ILE A 94 -1.70 1.72 -9.50
CA ILE A 94 -2.92 1.69 -10.31
C ILE A 94 -3.06 2.98 -11.11
N ASP A 95 -2.88 4.14 -10.49
CA ASP A 95 -2.99 5.43 -11.18
C ASP A 95 -1.85 5.64 -12.19
N ARG A 96 -0.63 5.17 -11.87
CA ARG A 96 0.49 5.13 -12.81
C ARG A 96 0.21 4.20 -13.99
N LYS A 97 -0.38 3.02 -13.76
CA LYS A 97 -0.79 2.09 -14.81
C LYS A 97 -1.88 2.69 -15.70
N LYS A 98 -2.89 3.35 -15.12
CA LYS A 98 -3.93 4.07 -15.87
C LYS A 98 -3.32 5.17 -16.73
N THR A 99 -2.39 5.94 -16.18
CA THR A 99 -1.69 7.01 -16.91
C THR A 99 -0.88 6.45 -18.06
N TYR A 100 -0.07 5.41 -17.80
CA TYR A 100 0.71 4.75 -18.84
C TYR A 100 -0.17 4.17 -19.96
N CYS A 101 -1.25 3.48 -19.60
CA CYS A 101 -2.23 2.94 -20.54
C CYS A 101 -2.84 4.04 -21.41
N ARG A 102 -3.20 5.20 -20.82
CA ARG A 102 -3.68 6.36 -21.56
C ARG A 102 -2.65 6.87 -22.56
N GLU A 103 -1.39 7.00 -22.17
CA GLU A 103 -0.33 7.47 -23.07
C GLU A 103 -0.05 6.47 -24.21
N LEU A 104 -0.08 5.17 -23.94
CA LEU A 104 -0.01 4.15 -25.00
C LEU A 104 -1.16 4.28 -25.99
N PHE A 105 -2.39 4.47 -25.52
CA PHE A 105 -3.54 4.71 -26.42
C PHE A 105 -3.36 5.98 -27.23
N ARG A 106 -2.83 7.08 -26.65
CA ARG A 106 -2.55 8.31 -27.40
C ARG A 106 -1.54 8.08 -28.52
N VAL A 107 -0.48 7.32 -28.24
CA VAL A 107 0.53 6.96 -29.26
C VAL A 107 -0.11 6.09 -30.34
N ALA A 108 -0.83 5.02 -29.96
CA ALA A 108 -1.48 4.13 -30.92
C ALA A 108 -2.43 4.90 -31.85
N LEU A 109 -3.36 5.68 -31.27
CA LEU A 109 -4.34 6.47 -32.04
C LEU A 109 -3.69 7.51 -32.96
N ARG A 110 -2.48 8.00 -32.67
CA ARG A 110 -1.77 8.96 -33.51
C ARG A 110 -1.18 8.33 -34.77
N TYR A 111 -0.79 7.06 -34.71
CA TYR A 111 -0.05 6.39 -35.78
C TYR A 111 -0.80 5.23 -36.44
N SER A 112 -1.95 4.82 -35.90
CA SER A 112 -2.80 3.79 -36.49
C SER A 112 -3.49 4.25 -37.78
N GLY A 113 -3.52 3.35 -38.77
CA GLY A 113 -4.39 3.45 -39.93
C GLY A 113 -5.78 2.88 -39.64
N ALA A 114 -6.62 2.77 -40.68
CA ALA A 114 -8.00 2.29 -40.54
C ALA A 114 -8.08 0.86 -39.98
N THR A 115 -7.23 -0.04 -40.47
CA THR A 115 -7.21 -1.44 -40.03
C THR A 115 -6.80 -1.57 -38.56
N GLU A 116 -5.73 -0.90 -38.15
CA GLU A 116 -5.28 -0.94 -36.75
C GLU A 116 -6.32 -0.31 -35.82
N LEU A 117 -7.00 0.74 -36.26
CA LEU A 117 -8.06 1.38 -35.49
C LEU A 117 -9.25 0.45 -35.28
N ASP A 118 -9.69 -0.27 -36.32
CA ASP A 118 -10.77 -1.26 -36.20
C ASP A 118 -10.42 -2.40 -35.24
N ILE A 119 -9.16 -2.86 -35.24
CA ILE A 119 -8.67 -3.86 -34.30
C ILE A 119 -8.72 -3.31 -32.87
N LEU A 120 -8.19 -2.10 -32.64
CA LEU A 120 -8.20 -1.47 -31.31
C LEU A 120 -9.62 -1.30 -30.76
N ILE A 121 -10.56 -0.85 -31.59
CA ILE A 121 -11.97 -0.70 -31.19
C ILE A 121 -12.54 -2.04 -30.74
N LYS A 122 -12.40 -3.10 -31.57
CA LYS A 122 -12.92 -4.43 -31.25
C LYS A 122 -12.33 -4.99 -29.96
N SER A 123 -11.01 -4.87 -29.78
CA SER A 123 -10.36 -5.35 -28.55
C SER A 123 -10.83 -4.64 -27.29
N ILE A 124 -11.12 -3.33 -27.35
CA ILE A 124 -11.66 -2.57 -26.21
C ILE A 124 -13.12 -2.96 -25.94
N GLU A 125 -13.94 -3.10 -27.00
CA GLU A 125 -15.34 -3.54 -26.88
C GLU A 125 -15.44 -4.93 -26.24
N GLU A 126 -14.60 -5.88 -26.68
CA GLU A 126 -14.51 -7.22 -26.10
C GLU A 126 -14.10 -7.17 -24.63
N LEU A 127 -13.10 -6.35 -24.26
CA LEU A 127 -12.69 -6.21 -22.86
C LEU A 127 -13.82 -5.68 -21.96
N ILE A 128 -14.59 -4.72 -22.45
CA ILE A 128 -15.76 -4.17 -21.75
C ILE A 128 -16.85 -5.23 -21.62
N ALA A 129 -17.15 -5.95 -22.70
CA ALA A 129 -18.17 -7.01 -22.71
C ALA A 129 -17.83 -8.12 -21.71
N CYS A 130 -16.57 -8.58 -21.68
CA CYS A 130 -16.09 -9.54 -20.70
C CYS A 130 -16.26 -9.02 -19.26
N SER A 131 -15.92 -7.74 -19.02
CA SER A 131 -16.06 -7.13 -17.70
C SER A 131 -17.51 -7.00 -17.25
N LEU A 132 -18.44 -6.73 -18.17
CA LEU A 132 -19.88 -6.69 -17.91
C LEU A 132 -20.47 -8.08 -17.65
N ALA A 133 -19.94 -9.11 -18.31
CA ALA A 133 -20.39 -10.48 -18.14
C ALA A 133 -19.91 -11.11 -16.82
N ASP A 134 -18.70 -10.76 -16.37
CA ASP A 134 -18.09 -11.33 -15.16
C ASP A 134 -18.76 -10.84 -13.87
N LYS A 135 -19.06 -9.55 -13.77
CA LYS A 135 -19.70 -8.95 -12.59
C LYS A 135 -20.67 -7.85 -12.96
N TYR A 136 -21.87 -7.90 -12.36
CA TYR A 136 -22.83 -6.81 -12.49
C TYR A 136 -22.22 -5.48 -12.00
N SER A 137 -22.01 -4.57 -12.94
CA SER A 137 -21.45 -3.23 -12.70
C SER A 137 -22.33 -2.19 -13.40
N PRO A 138 -23.38 -1.68 -12.73
CA PRO A 138 -24.34 -0.76 -13.35
C PRO A 138 -23.68 0.54 -13.84
N GLY A 139 -22.65 1.02 -13.14
CA GLY A 139 -21.88 2.19 -13.58
C GLY A 139 -21.10 1.95 -14.87
N LEU A 140 -20.49 0.78 -15.04
CA LEU A 140 -19.82 0.41 -16.29
C LEU A 140 -20.85 0.30 -17.42
N ASN A 141 -21.98 -0.37 -17.17
CA ASN A 141 -23.03 -0.55 -18.18
C ASN A 141 -23.60 0.79 -18.66
N ALA A 142 -23.89 1.71 -17.74
CA ALA A 142 -24.37 3.06 -18.07
C ALA A 142 -23.34 3.83 -18.92
N ALA A 143 -22.07 3.81 -18.53
CA ALA A 143 -21.00 4.50 -19.26
C ALA A 143 -20.78 3.90 -20.65
N SER A 144 -20.78 2.58 -20.78
CA SER A 144 -20.66 1.88 -22.07
C SER A 144 -21.83 2.22 -23.00
N TYR A 145 -23.06 2.26 -22.47
CA TYR A 145 -24.24 2.63 -23.23
C TYR A 145 -24.20 4.10 -23.69
N GLU A 146 -23.73 5.01 -22.84
CA GLU A 146 -23.57 6.43 -23.20
C GLU A 146 -22.63 6.62 -24.39
N VAL A 147 -21.48 5.93 -24.38
CA VAL A 147 -20.51 5.97 -25.49
C VAL A 147 -21.13 5.40 -26.77
N TYR A 148 -21.78 4.24 -26.68
CA TYR A 148 -22.47 3.65 -27.84
C TYR A 148 -23.51 4.62 -28.40
N ASN A 149 -24.35 5.20 -27.55
CA ASN A 149 -25.41 6.12 -27.95
C ASN A 149 -24.83 7.34 -28.69
N LYS A 150 -23.74 7.92 -28.18
CA LYS A 150 -23.09 9.09 -28.76
C LYS A 150 -22.56 8.86 -30.18
N PHE A 151 -21.94 7.70 -30.45
CA PHE A 151 -21.26 7.46 -31.72
C PHE A 151 -22.04 6.56 -32.70
N ALA A 152 -22.85 5.62 -32.20
CA ALA A 152 -23.64 4.72 -33.04
C ALA A 152 -24.96 5.37 -33.53
N ILE A 153 -25.60 6.23 -32.74
CA ILE A 153 -26.77 6.99 -33.23
C ILE A 153 -26.34 8.01 -34.28
N SER A 154 -25.17 8.64 -34.10
CA SER A 154 -24.61 9.58 -35.09
C SER A 154 -24.39 8.94 -36.47
N ARG A 155 -24.14 7.61 -36.55
CA ARG A 155 -24.09 6.87 -37.83
C ARG A 155 -25.46 6.68 -38.49
N ARG A 156 -26.56 6.68 -37.73
CA ARG A 156 -27.92 6.45 -38.28
C ARG A 156 -28.57 7.72 -38.83
N VAL A 157 -28.12 8.90 -38.39
CA VAL A 157 -28.66 10.20 -38.83
C VAL A 157 -27.97 10.70 -40.11
N ALA A 158 -26.79 10.19 -40.44
CA ALA A 158 -26.04 10.56 -41.66
C ALA A 158 -26.44 9.75 -42.90
N LYS A 159 -27.74 9.46 -43.07
CA LYS A 159 -28.29 8.84 -44.29
C LYS A 159 -29.12 9.85 -45.08
#